data_AF-A0A512J3B9-F1
#
_entry.id   AF-A0A512J3B9-F1
#
_cell.length_a   1.000
_cell.length_b   1.000
_cell.length_c   1.000
_cell.angle_alpha   90.00
_cell.angle_beta   90.00
_cell.angle_gamma   90.00
#
_symmetry.space_group_name_H-M   'P 1'
#
loop_
_entity.id
_entity.type
_entity.pdbx_description
1 polymer ?
#
loop_
_entity_poly.entity_id
_entity_poly.type
_entity_poly.pdbx_seq_one_letter_code
_entity_poly.pdbx_strand_id
1 'polypeptide(L)'
;MNEPAAFGTPQFYRDTIAEIAQKSGIYLEIIERYCAIGNDAGLDHAIRCLIATARAQEGICADLKEMKAKHKDRETRDGQPGSPTKTPEGGV
;
A
#
# COMPACT_ATOMS: atom_id res chain seq x y z
N MET A 1 -13.05 -8.47 -21.41
CA MET A 1 -12.63 -9.45 -20.39
C MET A 1 -12.45 -8.67 -19.10
N ASN A 2 -13.28 -8.91 -18.10
CA ASN A 2 -13.26 -8.17 -16.83
C ASN A 2 -12.57 -9.09 -15.82
N GLU A 3 -11.24 -8.99 -15.69
CA GLU A 3 -10.53 -9.69 -14.63
C GLU A 3 -11.00 -9.14 -13.28
N PRO A 4 -11.34 -9.99 -12.30
CA PRO A 4 -11.60 -9.50 -10.96
C PRO A 4 -10.29 -8.88 -10.48
N ALA A 5 -10.26 -7.55 -10.34
CA ALA A 5 -9.14 -6.83 -9.75
C ALA A 5 -8.80 -7.55 -8.44
N ALA A 6 -7.68 -8.27 -8.43
CA ALA A 6 -7.30 -9.11 -7.31
C ALA A 6 -6.90 -8.18 -6.15
N PHE A 7 -7.90 -7.78 -5.37
CA PHE A 7 -7.73 -7.08 -4.11
C PHE A 7 -6.75 -7.89 -3.25
N GLY A 8 -5.70 -7.23 -2.75
CA GLY A 8 -4.67 -7.89 -1.95
C GLY A 8 -3.42 -8.35 -2.70
N THR A 9 -3.22 -8.00 -3.97
CA THR A 9 -1.94 -8.23 -4.66
C THR A 9 -1.00 -7.02 -4.50
N PRO A 10 0.34 -7.20 -4.45
CA PRO A 10 1.26 -6.06 -4.36
C PRO A 10 1.10 -5.05 -5.49
N GLN A 11 0.65 -5.51 -6.67
CA GLN A 11 0.39 -4.65 -7.81
C GLN A 11 -0.82 -3.74 -7.56
N PHE A 12 -1.92 -4.28 -7.05
CA PHE A 12 -3.10 -3.49 -6.68
C PHE A 12 -2.76 -2.33 -5.72
N TYR A 13 -1.93 -2.57 -4.70
CA TYR A 13 -1.47 -1.52 -3.79
C TYR A 13 -0.64 -0.45 -4.51
N ARG A 14 0.23 -0.82 -5.46
CA ARG A 14 1.00 0.14 -6.25
C ARG A 14 0.11 0.99 -7.15
N ASP A 15 -0.86 0.37 -7.81
CA ASP A 15 -1.81 1.06 -8.67
C ASP A 15 -2.66 2.03 -7.84
N THR A 16 -3.09 1.61 -6.65
CA THR A 16 -3.81 2.47 -5.70
C THR A 16 -2.95 3.65 -5.25
N ILE A 17 -1.66 3.43 -4.92
CA ILE A 17 -0.73 4.51 -4.56
C ILE A 17 -0.58 5.51 -5.71
N ALA A 18 -0.47 5.02 -6.95
CA ALA A 18 -0.34 5.85 -8.14
C ALA A 18 -1.61 6.69 -8.39
N GLU A 19 -2.80 6.11 -8.26
CA GLU A 19 -4.07 6.83 -8.40
C GLU A 19 -4.20 7.93 -7.35
N ILE A 20 -3.84 7.65 -6.10
CA ILE A 20 -3.90 8.65 -5.03
C ILE A 20 -2.83 9.73 -5.23
N ALA A 21 -1.65 9.39 -5.79
CA ALA A 21 -0.63 10.37 -6.13
C ALA A 21 -1.11 11.36 -7.21
N GLN A 22 -1.91 10.91 -8.18
CA GLN A 22 -2.54 11.79 -9.16
C GLN A 22 -3.50 12.79 -8.48
N LYS A 23 -4.27 12.36 -7.46
CA LYS A 23 -5.13 13.25 -6.68
C LYS A 23 -4.32 14.34 -5.95
N SER A 24 -3.14 14.00 -5.41
CA SER A 24 -2.24 15.00 -4.82
C SER A 24 -1.81 16.06 -5.85
N GLY A 25 -1.55 15.68 -7.10
CA GLY A 25 -1.24 16.61 -8.19
C GLY A 25 -2.35 17.64 -8.44
N ILE A 26 -3.61 17.19 -8.44
CA ILE A 26 -4.78 18.08 -8.59
C ILE A 26 -4.84 19.11 -7.46
N TYR A 27 -4.60 18.71 -6.21
CA TYR A 27 -4.60 19.64 -5.08
C TYR A 27 -3.48 20.68 -5.17
N LEU A 28 -2.30 20.30 -5.67
CA LEU A 28 -1.21 21.24 -5.90
C LEU A 28 -1.59 22.31 -6.94
N GLU A 29 -2.19 21.92 -8.06
CA GLU A 29 -2.68 22.89 -9.06
C GLU A 29 -3.74 23.84 -8.48
N ILE A 30 -4.64 23.32 -7.64
CA ILE A 30 -5.67 24.14 -6.97
C ILE A 30 -5.03 25.13 -6.00
N ILE A 31 -4.03 24.68 -5.22
CA ILE A 31 -3.27 25.52 -4.29
C ILE A 31 -2.60 26.68 -5.03
N GLU A 32 -1.92 26.40 -6.15
CA GLU A 32 -1.28 27.43 -6.97
C GLU A 32 -2.28 28.48 -7.45
N ARG A 33 -3.46 28.04 -7.92
CA ARG A 33 -4.54 28.94 -8.34
C ARG A 33 -5.08 29.77 -7.19
N TYR A 34 -5.32 29.18 -6.01
CA TYR A 34 -5.80 29.90 -4.84
C TYR A 34 -4.80 30.91 -4.30
N CYS A 35 -3.50 30.59 -4.31
CA CYS A 35 -2.44 31.55 -4.05
C CYS A 35 -2.48 32.72 -5.04
N ALA A 36 -2.61 32.44 -6.34
CA ALA A 36 -2.61 33.47 -7.38
C ALA A 36 -3.79 34.47 -7.28
N ILE A 37 -4.95 34.01 -6.81
CA ILE A 37 -6.16 34.84 -6.67
C ILE A 37 -6.37 35.38 -5.24
N GLY A 38 -5.45 35.10 -4.30
CA GLY A 38 -5.58 35.53 -2.91
C GLY A 38 -6.76 34.90 -2.15
N ASN A 39 -7.12 33.67 -2.46
CA ASN A 39 -8.20 32.95 -1.78
C ASN A 39 -7.67 32.12 -0.61
N ASP A 40 -7.49 32.76 0.55
CA ASP A 40 -6.91 32.14 1.74
C ASP A 40 -7.77 31.01 2.31
N ALA A 41 -9.10 31.13 2.26
CA ALA A 41 -10.01 30.09 2.74
C ALA A 41 -9.97 28.84 1.86
N GLY A 42 -9.92 29.03 0.53
CA GLY A 42 -9.72 27.95 -0.42
C GLY A 42 -8.35 27.29 -0.25
N LEU A 43 -7.32 28.10 0.00
CA LEU A 43 -5.96 27.63 0.23
C LEU A 43 -5.86 26.74 1.48
N ASP A 44 -6.39 27.17 2.64
CA ASP A 44 -6.40 26.36 3.87
C ASP A 44 -7.11 25.02 3.63
N HIS A 45 -8.26 25.06 2.97
CA HIS A 45 -9.01 23.84 2.65
C HIS A 45 -8.20 22.89 1.74
N ALA A 46 -7.63 23.40 0.65
CA ALA A 46 -6.88 22.60 -0.31
C ALA A 46 -5.62 21.98 0.32
N ILE A 47 -4.91 22.71 1.18
CA ILE A 47 -3.75 22.21 1.93
C ILE A 47 -4.17 21.06 2.87
N ARG A 48 -5.28 21.19 3.59
CA ARG A 48 -5.79 20.13 4.47
C ARG A 48 -6.12 18.86 3.69
N CYS A 49 -6.74 19.00 2.52
CA CYS A 49 -7.03 17.86 1.64
C CYS A 49 -5.75 17.19 1.11
N LEU A 50 -4.74 17.97 0.73
CA LEU A 50 -3.45 17.44 0.31
C LEU A 50 -2.78 16.63 1.44
N ILE A 51 -2.79 17.16 2.68
CA ILE A 51 -2.24 16.46 3.86
C ILE A 51 -3.00 15.15 4.11
N ALA A 52 -4.33 15.18 4.06
CA ALA A 52 -5.15 13.97 4.25
C ALA A 52 -4.84 12.91 3.18
N THR A 53 -4.64 13.35 1.94
CA THR A 53 -4.27 12.47 0.82
C THR A 53 -2.90 11.85 1.05
N ALA A 54 -1.89 12.64 1.45
CA ALA A 54 -0.56 12.14 1.75
C ALA A 54 -0.55 11.12 2.90
N ARG A 55 -1.34 11.34 3.95
CA ARG A 55 -1.50 10.36 5.06
C ARG A 55 -2.13 9.05 4.59
N ALA A 56 -3.12 9.11 3.69
CA ALA A 56 -3.69 7.90 3.10
C ALA A 56 -2.65 7.12 2.29
N GLN A 57 -1.82 7.81 1.50
CA GLN A 57 -0.73 7.17 0.74
C GLN A 57 0.29 6.50 1.66
N GLU A 58 0.66 7.15 2.77
CA GLU A 58 1.56 6.58 3.77
C GLU A 58 1.01 5.27 4.35
N GLY A 59 -0.27 5.26 4.75
CA GLY A 59 -0.94 4.06 5.26
C GLY A 59 -0.89 2.89 4.26
N ILE A 60 -1.24 3.14 3.01
CA ILE A 60 -1.24 2.13 1.95
C ILE A 60 0.18 1.62 1.66
N CYS A 61 1.18 2.49 1.75
CA CYS A 61 2.59 2.09 1.64
C CYS A 61 3.03 1.20 2.82
N ALA A 62 2.56 1.47 4.04
CA ALA A 62 2.82 0.64 5.20
C ALA A 62 2.18 -0.75 5.02
N ASP A 63 0.92 -0.82 4.58
CA ASP A 63 0.22 -2.07 4.28
C ASP A 63 0.97 -2.90 3.23
N LEU A 64 1.45 -2.25 2.16
CA LEU A 64 2.24 -2.92 1.12
C LEU A 64 3.55 -3.50 1.67
N LYS A 65 4.22 -2.80 2.58
CA LYS A 65 5.44 -3.29 3.24
C LYS A 65 5.14 -4.50 4.13
N GLU A 66 4.08 -4.42 4.93
CA GLU A 66 3.66 -5.51 5.81
C GLU A 66 3.29 -6.77 5.00
N MET A 67 2.55 -6.60 3.90
CA MET A 67 2.16 -7.70 3.05
C MET A 67 3.37 -8.38 2.39
N LYS A 68 4.35 -7.60 1.92
CA LYS A 68 5.60 -8.14 1.40
C LYS A 68 6.39 -8.91 2.46
N ALA A 69 6.42 -8.41 3.69
CA ALA A 69 7.06 -9.11 4.81
C ALA A 69 6.39 -10.46 5.10
N LYS A 70 5.05 -10.50 5.18
CA LYS A 70 4.28 -11.75 5.37
C LYS A 70 4.51 -12.76 4.25
N HIS A 71 4.63 -12.32 3.00
CA HIS A 71 4.95 -13.21 1.87
C HIS A 71 6.35 -13.81 2.01
N LYS A 72 7.35 -12.99 2.35
CA LYS A 72 8.73 -13.45 2.57
C LYS A 72 8.82 -14.47 3.72
N ASP A 73 8.08 -14.26 4.81
CA ASP A 73 8.07 -15.18 5.96
C ASP A 73 7.41 -16.54 5.67
N ARG A 74 6.47 -16.58 4.71
CA ARG A 74 5.89 -17.85 4.23
C ARG A 74 6.88 -18.60 3.34
N GLU A 75 7.53 -17.90 2.42
CA GLU A 75 8.57 -18.49 1.55
C GLU A 75 9.75 -19.05 2.36
N THR A 76 10.14 -18.42 3.46
CA THR A 76 11.21 -18.93 4.34
C THR A 76 10.76 -20.11 5.21
N ARG A 77 9.48 -20.22 5.59
CA ARG A 77 8.96 -21.39 6.33
C ARG A 77 8.77 -22.63 5.45
N ASP A 78 8.29 -22.46 4.23
CA ASP A 78 8.09 -23.58 3.30
C ASP A 78 9.41 -24.06 2.66
N GLY A 79 10.47 -23.26 2.77
CA GLY A 79 11.81 -23.57 2.29
C GLY A 79 12.71 -24.37 3.24
N GLN A 80 12.20 -24.95 4.35
CA GLN A 80 13.01 -25.77 5.27
C GLN A 80 12.79 -27.27 5.01
N PRO A 81 13.69 -27.97 4.27
CA PRO A 81 13.60 -29.40 4.09
C PRO A 81 14.20 -30.08 5.32
N GLY A 82 13.40 -30.88 6.01
CA GLY A 82 13.89 -31.93 6.91
C GLY A 82 13.82 -31.60 8.40
N SER A 83 12.80 -32.14 9.05
CA SER A 83 13.01 -32.82 10.33
C SER A 83 12.52 -34.25 10.11
N PRO A 84 13.40 -35.27 10.04
CA PRO A 84 12.95 -36.65 9.93
C PRO A 84 12.23 -37.01 11.23
N THR A 85 10.91 -37.18 11.15
CA THR A 85 10.14 -37.85 12.18
C THR A 85 10.69 -39.26 12.28
N LYS A 86 11.50 -39.54 13.29
CA LYS A 86 11.98 -40.89 13.61
C LYS A 86 10.75 -41.79 13.71
N THR A 87 10.58 -42.67 12.74
CA THR A 87 9.76 -43.87 12.88
C THR A 87 10.43 -44.72 13.95
N PRO A 88 9.77 -45.06 15.07
CA PRO A 88 10.23 -46.19 15.84
C PRO A 88 9.88 -47.45 15.03
N GLU A 89 10.88 -48.02 14.38
CA GLU A 89 10.85 -49.43 13.98
C GLU A 89 10.63 -50.29 15.23
N GLY A 90 9.82 -51.33 15.06
CA GLY A 90 9.22 -52.11 16.15
C GLY A 90 10.18 -52.96 16.98
N GLY A 91 9.61 -53.58 18.01
CA GLY A 91 10.31 -54.56 18.83
C GLY A 91 9.36 -55.25 19.81
N VAL A 92 8.81 -56.38 19.33
CA VAL A 92 8.35 -57.60 20.03
C VAL A 92 7.52 -57.45 21.31
#